data_AF-A0A7J6SNK1-F1
#
_entry.id   AF-A0A7J6SNK1-F1
#
_cell.length_a   1.000
_cell.length_b   1.000
_cell.length_c   1.000
_cell.angle_alpha   90.00
_cell.angle_beta   90.00
_cell.angle_gamma   90.00
#
_symmetry.space_group_name_H-M   'P 1'
#
loop_
_entity.id
_entity.type
_entity.pdbx_description
1 polymer ?
#
loop_
_entity_poly.entity_id
_entity_poly.type
_entity_poly.pdbx_seq_one_letter_code
_entity_poly.pdbx_strand_id
1 'polypeptide(L)'
;VEPLDRAANKLVVHVAWCGDSKIVAGKYDKKDVETIVKETKDHTPEDPVEAKRIDERGGEMREIAGGSKRIFVKGTNLPGLAITRAIGDLSVTDYGVISEPQYERWEFSASDSIFIIAGSDGVW
;
A
#
# COMPACT_ATOMS: atom_id res chain seq x y z
N VAL A 1 3.31 -6.19 21.20
CA VAL A 1 4.14 -6.87 20.18
C VAL A 1 5.59 -6.55 20.52
N GLU A 2 6.37 -7.53 20.96
CA GLU A 2 7.78 -7.29 21.27
C GLU A 2 8.57 -7.10 19.95
N PRO A 3 9.30 -5.99 19.75
CA PRO A 3 10.02 -5.71 18.49
C PRO A 3 11.17 -6.70 18.20
N LEU A 4 11.64 -7.41 19.23
CA LEU A 4 12.62 -8.48 19.10
C LEU A 4 12.06 -9.75 19.72
N ASP A 5 11.84 -10.77 18.90
CA ASP A 5 11.75 -12.13 19.41
C ASP A 5 13.18 -12.60 19.74
N ARG A 6 13.59 -12.33 20.99
CA ARG A 6 14.94 -12.65 21.49
C ARG A 6 15.22 -14.15 21.47
N ALA A 7 14.19 -15.00 21.44
CA ALA A 7 14.35 -16.45 21.34
C ALA A 7 14.65 -16.90 19.90
N ALA A 8 14.19 -16.16 18.89
CA ALA A 8 14.30 -16.54 17.48
C ALA A 8 15.48 -15.90 16.71
N ASN A 9 16.22 -14.95 17.32
CA ASN A 9 17.28 -14.17 16.65
C ASN A 9 16.81 -13.46 15.36
N LYS A 10 15.57 -12.96 15.38
CA LYS A 10 14.94 -12.27 14.26
C LYS A 10 14.53 -10.86 14.63
N LEU A 11 14.67 -9.95 13.68
CA LEU A 11 14.04 -8.63 13.72
C LEU A 11 12.72 -8.71 12.97
N VAL A 12 11.64 -8.25 13.60
CA VAL A 12 10.29 -8.29 13.03
C VAL A 12 9.79 -6.88 12.83
N VAL A 13 9.37 -6.57 11.60
CA VAL A 13 8.75 -5.30 11.23
C VAL A 13 7.30 -5.58 10.83
N HIS A 14 6.38 -4.96 11.54
CA HIS A 14 4.96 -5.00 11.24
C HIS A 14 4.62 -3.83 10.32
N VAL A 15 4.09 -4.14 9.13
CA VAL A 15 3.81 -3.15 8.11
C VAL A 15 2.34 -3.20 7.79
N ALA A 16 1.67 -2.05 7.88
CA ALA A 16 0.29 -1.88 7.47
C ALA A 16 0.17 -0.59 6.67
N TRP A 17 -0.49 -0.65 5.51
CA TRP A 17 -0.63 0.52 4.63
C TRP A 17 -2.01 0.55 3.99
N CYS A 18 -2.45 1.76 3.63
CA CYS A 18 -3.77 2.03 3.06
C CYS A 18 -3.66 3.20 2.09
N GLY A 19 -3.45 2.89 0.81
CA GLY A 19 -3.38 3.84 -0.29
C GLY A 19 -2.17 3.53 -1.16
N ASP A 20 -1.53 4.58 -1.64
CA ASP A 20 -0.33 4.58 -2.50
C ASP A 20 0.89 5.22 -1.81
N SER A 21 0.79 5.56 -0.52
CA SER A 21 1.99 5.76 0.29
C SER A 21 2.75 4.43 0.39
N LYS A 22 4.06 4.48 0.15
CA LYS A 22 4.90 3.30 0.04
C LYS A 22 5.88 3.20 1.20
N ILE A 23 6.07 1.97 1.67
CA ILE A 23 7.10 1.59 2.63
C ILE A 23 8.06 0.65 1.91
N VAL A 24 9.35 0.96 1.97
CA VAL A 24 10.44 0.18 1.37
C VAL A 24 11.42 -0.20 2.47
N ALA A 25 11.84 -1.45 2.52
CA ALA A 25 12.94 -1.89 3.38
C ALA A 25 14.11 -2.41 2.54
N GLY A 26 15.30 -1.98 2.92
CA GLY A 26 16.55 -2.40 2.30
C GLY A 26 17.53 -2.94 3.33
N LYS A 27 18.47 -3.75 2.84
CA LYS A 27 19.67 -4.16 3.58
C LYS A 27 20.84 -3.31 3.12
N TYR A 28 21.77 -3.06 4.04
CA TYR A 28 23.05 -2.44 3.73
C TYR A 28 24.19 -3.19 4.42
N ASP A 29 25.41 -3.03 3.94
CA ASP A 29 26.61 -3.63 4.54
C ASP A 29 27.65 -2.56 4.88
N LYS A 30 28.84 -2.98 5.35
CA LYS A 30 29.93 -2.06 5.69
C LYS A 30 30.51 -1.28 4.50
N LYS A 31 30.11 -1.63 3.27
CA LYS A 31 30.49 -0.94 2.03
C LYS A 31 29.33 -0.09 1.50
N ASP A 32 28.28 0.09 2.31
CA ASP A 32 27.06 0.82 1.96
C ASP A 32 26.37 0.29 0.70
N VAL A 33 26.50 -1.02 0.42
CA VAL A 33 25.76 -1.64 -0.69
C VAL A 33 24.30 -1.79 -0.28
N GLU A 34 23.44 -0.95 -0.84
CA GLU A 34 22.01 -0.97 -0.57
C GLU A 34 21.29 -1.95 -1.50
N THR A 35 20.44 -2.81 -0.94
CA THR A 35 19.55 -3.67 -1.72
C THR A 35 18.16 -3.60 -1.15
N ILE A 36 17.19 -3.18 -1.97
CA ILE A 36 15.77 -3.23 -1.62
C ILE A 36 15.33 -4.70 -1.57
N VAL A 37 14.75 -5.10 -0.45
CA VAL A 37 14.35 -6.50 -0.19
C VAL A 37 12.86 -6.67 0.07
N LYS A 38 12.17 -5.58 0.44
CA LYS A 38 10.72 -5.55 0.65
C LYS A 38 10.18 -4.19 0.25
N GLU A 39 8.97 -4.18 -0.30
CA GLU A 39 8.20 -2.97 -0.55
C GLU A 39 6.70 -3.28 -0.46
N THR A 40 5.91 -2.27 -0.13
CA THR A 40 4.45 -2.36 -0.15
C THR A 40 3.90 -2.16 -1.56
N LYS A 41 2.82 -2.87 -1.87
CA LYS A 41 2.12 -2.73 -3.15
C LYS A 41 1.08 -1.61 -3.08
N ASP A 42 1.04 -0.75 -4.08
CA ASP A 42 0.08 0.35 -4.11
C ASP A 42 -1.35 -0.19 -4.34
N HIS A 43 -2.32 0.40 -3.66
CA HIS A 43 -3.73 0.06 -3.84
C HIS A 43 -4.35 0.89 -4.97
N THR A 44 -4.25 0.39 -6.19
CA THR A 44 -4.69 1.13 -7.37
C THR A 44 -5.84 0.42 -8.12
N PRO A 45 -6.66 1.16 -8.90
CA PRO A 45 -7.72 0.57 -9.72
C PRO A 45 -7.21 -0.34 -10.86
N GLU A 46 -5.91 -0.36 -11.13
CA GLU A 46 -5.26 -1.27 -12.06
C GLU A 46 -5.00 -2.66 -11.45
N ASP A 47 -4.95 -2.78 -10.12
CA ASP A 47 -4.84 -4.07 -9.45
C ASP A 47 -6.12 -4.90 -9.66
N PRO A 48 -6.03 -6.12 -10.23
CA PRO A 48 -7.22 -6.92 -10.54
C PRO A 48 -8.06 -7.32 -9.32
N VAL A 49 -7.44 -7.51 -8.15
CA VAL A 49 -8.13 -7.88 -6.91
C VAL A 49 -8.89 -6.68 -6.36
N GLU A 50 -8.25 -5.52 -6.36
CA GLU A 50 -8.88 -4.26 -5.94
C GLU A 50 -10.01 -3.86 -6.90
N ALA A 51 -9.75 -3.91 -8.21
CA ALA A 51 -10.72 -3.60 -9.26
C ALA A 51 -11.97 -4.48 -9.18
N LYS A 52 -11.78 -5.79 -8.94
CA LYS A 52 -12.88 -6.73 -8.75
C LYS A 52 -13.76 -6.35 -7.55
N ARG A 53 -13.15 -5.96 -6.42
CA ARG A 53 -13.91 -5.52 -5.24
C ARG A 53 -14.75 -4.28 -5.53
N ILE A 54 -14.20 -3.31 -6.26
CA ILE A 54 -14.93 -2.09 -6.65
C ILE A 54 -16.13 -2.43 -7.54
N ASP A 55 -15.92 -3.30 -8.54
CA ASP A 55 -16.98 -3.73 -9.47
C ASP A 55 -18.10 -4.50 -8.76
N GLU A 56 -17.76 -5.45 -7.88
CA GLU A 56 -18.73 -6.22 -7.08
C GLU A 56 -19.56 -5.35 -6.12
N ARG A 57 -19.04 -4.18 -5.74
CA ARG A 57 -19.73 -3.18 -4.91
C ARG A 57 -20.45 -2.11 -5.74
N GLY A 58 -20.42 -2.22 -7.08
CA GLY A 58 -21.10 -1.30 -7.98
C GLY A 58 -20.42 0.07 -8.13
N GLY A 59 -19.14 0.17 -7.78
CA GLY A 59 -18.35 1.37 -8.03
C GLY A 59 -18.03 1.58 -9.51
N GLU A 60 -17.94 2.84 -9.92
CA GLU A 60 -17.65 3.18 -11.31
C GLU A 60 -16.16 3.52 -11.47
N MET A 61 -15.43 2.69 -12.21
CA MET A 61 -14.06 2.98 -12.62
C MET A 61 -14.03 3.51 -14.06
N ARG A 62 -13.43 4.68 -14.27
CA ARG A 62 -13.23 5.25 -15.61
C ARG A 62 -11.78 5.63 -15.83
N GLU A 63 -11.30 5.40 -17.04
CA GLU A 63 -10.05 5.96 -17.51
C GLU A 63 -10.24 7.44 -17.81
N ILE A 64 -9.38 8.30 -17.25
CA ILE A 64 -9.38 9.73 -17.55
C ILE A 64 -8.30 10.05 -18.59
N ALA A 65 -8.34 11.26 -19.15
CA ALA A 65 -7.28 11.74 -20.04
C ALA A 65 -5.90 11.56 -19.37
N GLY A 66 -4.98 10.87 -20.04
CA GLY A 66 -3.69 10.47 -19.49
C GLY A 66 -3.59 8.99 -19.06
N GLY A 67 -4.65 8.19 -19.19
CA GLY A 67 -4.60 6.74 -19.10
C GLY A 67 -4.72 6.14 -17.69
N SER A 68 -4.86 6.99 -16.66
CA SER A 68 -5.08 6.51 -15.28
C SER A 68 -6.55 6.19 -15.03
N LYS A 69 -6.82 5.08 -14.35
CA LYS A 69 -8.18 4.76 -13.90
C LYS A 69 -8.48 5.49 -12.60
N ARG A 70 -9.71 5.98 -12.47
CA ARG A 70 -10.21 6.68 -11.27
C ARG A 70 -11.56 6.13 -10.86
N ILE A 71 -11.84 6.16 -9.56
CA ILE A 71 -13.11 5.71 -8.97
C ILE A 71 -14.05 6.90 -8.78
N PHE A 72 -15.30 6.71 -9.19
CA PHE A 72 -16.36 7.70 -9.13
C PHE A 72 -17.63 7.11 -8.54
N VAL A 73 -18.44 7.98 -7.94
CA VAL A 73 -19.85 7.67 -7.67
C VAL A 73 -20.60 7.64 -9.00
N LYS A 74 -21.40 6.59 -9.20
CA LYS A 74 -22.05 6.33 -10.48
C LYS A 74 -22.84 7.53 -11.00
N GLY A 75 -22.57 7.94 -12.23
CA GLY A 75 -23.24 9.08 -12.87
C GLY A 75 -22.78 10.47 -12.40
N THR A 76 -21.67 10.53 -11.65
CA THR A 76 -21.04 11.79 -11.23
C THR A 76 -19.59 11.86 -11.72
N ASN A 77 -18.96 13.03 -11.61
CA ASN A 77 -17.51 13.19 -11.83
C ASN A 77 -16.72 13.32 -10.52
N LEU A 78 -17.31 12.91 -9.40
CA LEU A 78 -16.68 12.95 -8.08
C LEU A 78 -16.60 11.55 -7.46
N PRO A 79 -15.64 11.29 -6.54
CA PRO A 79 -14.49 12.14 -6.26
C PRO A 79 -13.40 12.06 -7.35
N GLY A 80 -13.35 10.98 -8.13
CA GLY A 80 -12.24 10.72 -9.04
C GLY A 80 -10.99 10.20 -8.33
N LEU A 81 -11.18 9.25 -7.41
CA LEU A 81 -10.13 8.76 -6.53
C LEU A 81 -9.10 7.90 -7.29
N ALA A 82 -7.83 8.11 -6.99
CA ALA A 82 -6.66 7.42 -7.56
C ALA A 82 -6.44 6.01 -7.02
N ILE A 83 -6.94 5.78 -5.81
CA ILE A 83 -6.61 4.65 -4.95
C ILE A 83 -7.88 3.89 -4.57
N THR A 84 -7.74 2.60 -4.31
CA THR A 84 -8.86 1.70 -3.97
C THR A 84 -9.01 1.48 -2.47
N ARG A 85 -8.08 2.00 -1.67
CA ARG A 85 -8.15 2.01 -0.20
C ARG A 85 -7.74 3.36 0.34
N ALA A 86 -8.56 3.91 1.23
CA ALA A 86 -8.32 5.20 1.83
C ALA A 86 -9.09 5.35 3.15
N ILE A 87 -8.59 6.22 4.03
CA ILE A 87 -9.27 6.59 5.26
C ILE A 87 -10.02 7.89 5.01
N GLY A 88 -11.35 7.88 5.19
CA GLY A 88 -12.18 9.10 5.16
C GLY A 88 -12.89 9.40 3.83
N ASP A 89 -12.66 8.64 2.76
CA ASP A 89 -13.38 8.77 1.47
C ASP A 89 -14.79 8.15 1.54
N LEU A 90 -15.64 8.76 2.38
CA LEU A 90 -16.97 8.24 2.73
C LEU A 90 -17.91 8.13 1.51
N SER A 91 -17.75 9.01 0.50
CA SER A 91 -18.59 9.00 -0.70
C SER A 91 -18.41 7.76 -1.57
N VAL A 92 -17.28 7.06 -1.45
CA VAL A 92 -16.94 5.86 -2.22
C VAL A 92 -16.79 4.59 -1.38
N THR A 93 -17.06 4.68 -0.07
CA THR A 93 -16.95 3.54 0.85
C THR A 93 -17.95 2.43 0.52
N ASP A 94 -19.19 2.80 0.20
CA ASP A 94 -20.22 1.84 -0.22
C ASP A 94 -19.96 1.24 -1.61
N TYR A 95 -19.06 1.86 -2.38
CA TYR A 95 -18.66 1.47 -3.73
C TYR A 95 -17.34 0.69 -3.79
N GLY A 96 -16.91 0.15 -2.64
CA GLY A 96 -15.79 -0.79 -2.54
C GLY A 96 -14.42 -0.18 -2.21
N VAL A 97 -14.35 1.14 -2.03
CA VAL A 97 -13.18 1.77 -1.40
C VAL A 97 -13.22 1.45 0.10
N ILE A 98 -12.14 0.91 0.63
CA ILE A 98 -12.10 0.43 2.03
C ILE A 98 -10.96 1.08 2.80
N SER A 99 -11.13 1.23 4.10
CA SER A 99 -10.06 1.70 5.00
C SER A 99 -9.22 0.56 5.59
N GLU A 100 -9.60 -0.69 5.35
CA GLU A 100 -8.88 -1.86 5.85
C GLU A 100 -7.49 -1.97 5.19
N PRO A 101 -6.40 -1.85 5.97
CA PRO A 101 -5.06 -1.87 5.41
C PRO A 101 -4.68 -3.25 4.91
N GLN A 102 -3.78 -3.30 3.93
CA GLN A 102 -2.98 -4.51 3.75
C GLN A 102 -1.97 -4.58 4.89
N TYR A 103 -1.72 -5.80 5.37
CA TYR A 103 -0.80 -6.05 6.47
C TYR A 103 0.20 -7.12 6.07
N GLU A 104 1.46 -6.86 6.36
CA GLU A 104 2.54 -7.82 6.22
C GLU A 104 3.42 -7.83 7.47
N ARG A 105 3.96 -9.02 7.75
CA ARG A 105 4.98 -9.22 8.77
C ARG A 105 6.31 -9.52 8.08
N TRP A 106 7.20 -8.53 8.06
CA TRP A 106 8.53 -8.69 7.49
C TRP A 106 9.49 -9.22 8.55
N GLU A 107 10.20 -10.29 8.23
CA GLU A 107 11.22 -10.88 9.08
C GLU A 107 12.60 -10.67 8.46
N PHE A 108 13.54 -10.24 9.29
CA PHE A 108 14.95 -10.10 8.95
C PHE A 108 15.79 -10.88 9.98
N SER A 109 17.01 -11.25 9.60
CA SER A 109 17.97 -11.76 10.58
C SER A 109 18.31 -10.62 11.54
N ALA A 110 18.43 -10.89 12.84
CA ALA A 110 18.90 -9.88 13.79
C ALA A 110 20.34 -9.40 13.50
N SER A 111 21.09 -10.13 12.66
CA SER A 111 22.42 -9.73 12.17
C SER A 111 22.39 -8.83 10.94
N ASP A 112 21.23 -8.66 10.29
CA ASP A 112 21.11 -7.79 9.12
C ASP A 112 21.15 -6.32 9.54
N SER A 113 21.97 -5.52 8.87
CA SER A 113 21.83 -4.07 8.90
C SER A 113 20.73 -3.68 7.92
N ILE A 114 19.63 -3.11 8.42
CA ILE A 114 18.46 -2.75 7.61
C ILE A 114 18.09 -1.27 7.75
N PHE A 115 17.49 -0.73 6.70
CA PHE A 115 16.82 0.57 6.73
C PHE A 115 15.36 0.42 6.28
N ILE A 116 14.53 1.37 6.69
CA ILE A 116 13.12 1.48 6.28
C ILE A 116 12.89 2.92 5.85
N ILE A 117 12.30 3.09 4.67
CA ILE A 117 11.84 4.39 4.17
C ILE A 117 10.32 4.30 4.03
N ALA A 118 9.62 5.26 4.62
CA ALA A 118 8.18 5.43 4.46
C ALA A 118 7.94 6.83 3.90
N GLY A 119 7.18 6.92 2.81
CA GLY A 119 6.89 8.18 2.14
C GLY A 119 5.55 8.15 1.43
N SER A 120 4.94 9.32 1.25
CA SER A 120 3.80 9.49 0.34
C SER A 120 4.25 9.43 -1.12
N ASP A 121 3.28 9.32 -2.03
CA ASP A 121 3.47 9.38 -3.48
C ASP A 121 4.32 10.58 -3.95
N GLY A 122 4.25 11.73 -3.28
CA GLY A 122 5.09 12.89 -3.59
C GLY A 122 6.61 12.67 -3.46
N VAL A 123 7.06 11.57 -2.85
CA VAL A 123 8.48 11.16 -2.79
C VAL A 123 8.82 10.10 -3.85
N TRP A 124 7.85 9.28 -4.25
CA TRP A 124 8.05 8.06 -5.03
C TRP A 124 7.87 8.27 -6.54
#